data_AF-A0A957IVN2-F1
#
_entry.id   AF-A0A957IVN2-F1
#
_cell.length_a   1.000
_cell.length_b   1.000
_cell.length_c   1.000
_cell.angle_alpha   90.00
_cell.angle_beta   90.00
_cell.angle_gamma   90.00
#
_symmetry.space_group_name_H-M   'P 1'
#
loop_
_entity.id
_entity.type
_entity.pdbx_description
1 polymer ?
#
loop_
_entity_poly.entity_id
_entity_poly.type
_entity_poly.pdbx_seq_one_letter_code
_entity_poly.pdbx_strand_id
1 'polypeptide(L)'
;DLTQPPLRIPWPSGETWYLTSGPHGGWNSGSAWAAIDLVPEGENLGCGDSEAWVTAMSAGVVVRSGFGAVVVDMDGDGHIGTGWAITYMHLATRDRIAAGTPVQPGDRLGHPSCEGGFSNATHVHLARTFNGRWVSADGAILFNMGGWVVQGSGIEYEGRLVRGDIIKEACQCWDEINAITAD
;
A
#
# COMPACT_ATOMS: atom_id res chain seq x y z
N ASP A 1 -23.14 -4.87 7.30
CA ASP A 1 -22.12 -4.72 6.25
C ASP A 1 -20.72 -4.72 6.82
N LEU A 2 -19.76 -5.27 6.06
CA LEU A 2 -18.34 -5.26 6.39
C LEU A 2 -17.75 -3.91 5.98
N THR A 3 -17.05 -3.25 6.89
CA THR A 3 -16.44 -1.94 6.67
C THR A 3 -14.96 -1.97 7.03
N GLN A 4 -14.13 -1.34 6.21
CA GLN A 4 -12.71 -1.15 6.48
C GLN A 4 -12.53 -0.21 7.69
N PRO A 5 -11.60 -0.50 8.63
CA PRO A 5 -11.25 0.45 9.69
C PRO A 5 -10.55 1.69 9.10
N PRO A 6 -10.58 2.84 9.80
CA PRO A 6 -9.91 4.04 9.32
C PRO A 6 -8.42 3.81 9.08
N LEU A 7 -7.94 4.17 7.90
CA LEU A 7 -6.53 4.12 7.52
C LEU A 7 -5.99 5.53 7.24
N ARG A 8 -4.69 5.72 7.47
CA ARG A 8 -3.93 6.88 6.98
C ARG A 8 -3.23 6.55 5.67
N ILE A 9 -2.71 7.58 5.01
CA ILE A 9 -1.75 7.39 3.92
C ILE A 9 -0.45 6.74 4.44
N PRO A 10 0.22 5.86 3.67
CA PRO A 10 1.38 5.10 4.11
C PRO A 10 2.74 5.81 3.92
N TRP A 11 2.79 7.14 4.01
CA TRP A 11 4.05 7.90 3.99
C TRP A 11 3.97 9.14 4.89
N PRO A 12 5.12 9.75 5.25
CA PRO A 12 5.16 10.92 6.14
C PRO A 12 4.37 12.12 5.63
N SER A 13 3.81 12.89 6.57
CA SER A 13 3.09 14.15 6.30
C SER A 13 3.98 15.14 5.54
N GLY A 14 3.40 15.83 4.56
CA GLY A 14 4.09 16.77 3.69
C GLY A 14 4.87 16.14 2.53
N GLU A 15 5.09 14.82 2.52
CA GLU A 15 5.68 14.14 1.37
C GLU A 15 4.65 13.90 0.25
N THR A 16 5.12 13.96 -0.99
CA THR A 16 4.33 13.67 -2.19
C THR A 16 4.76 12.35 -2.80
N TRP A 17 3.77 11.47 -3.00
CA TRP A 17 3.94 10.18 -3.67
C TRP A 17 3.01 10.09 -4.86
N TYR A 18 3.28 9.17 -5.77
CA TYR A 18 2.65 9.12 -7.08
C TYR A 18 1.97 7.77 -7.28
N LEU A 19 0.69 7.78 -7.66
CA LEU A 19 -0.05 6.58 -8.03
C LEU A 19 0.43 6.11 -9.42
N THR A 20 1.17 5.01 -9.46
CA THR A 20 1.73 4.48 -10.71
C THR A 20 0.92 3.33 -11.30
N SER A 21 0.05 2.74 -10.49
CA SER A 21 -0.73 1.56 -10.85
C SER A 21 -2.06 1.54 -10.08
N GLY A 22 -3.15 1.39 -10.82
CA GLY A 22 -4.49 1.16 -10.27
C GLY A 22 -4.70 -0.27 -9.76
N PRO A 23 -5.96 -0.65 -9.49
CA PRO A 23 -6.31 -1.98 -8.98
C PRO A 23 -5.72 -3.15 -9.78
N HIS A 24 -5.01 -4.04 -9.10
CA HIS A 24 -4.45 -5.27 -9.67
C HIS A 24 -4.23 -6.35 -8.59
N GLY A 25 -3.71 -7.51 -8.98
CA GLY A 25 -3.51 -8.69 -8.12
C GLY A 25 -2.90 -8.38 -6.74
N GLY A 26 -3.56 -8.75 -5.64
CA GLY A 26 -3.01 -8.61 -4.27
C GLY A 26 -1.63 -9.24 -4.02
N TRP A 27 -1.32 -10.33 -4.72
CA TRP A 27 -0.03 -11.04 -4.73
C TRP A 27 0.32 -11.60 -6.11
N ASN A 28 -0.67 -12.12 -6.83
CA ASN A 28 -0.57 -12.63 -8.20
C ASN A 28 -1.98 -12.72 -8.85
N SER A 29 -2.09 -13.16 -10.09
CA SER A 29 -3.37 -13.46 -10.73
C SER A 29 -4.25 -14.35 -9.84
N GLY A 30 -5.52 -13.97 -9.68
CA GLY A 30 -6.49 -14.69 -8.84
C GLY A 30 -6.56 -14.23 -7.38
N SER A 31 -5.72 -13.30 -6.94
CA SER A 31 -5.74 -12.72 -5.58
C SER A 31 -6.64 -11.47 -5.46
N ALA A 32 -7.73 -11.42 -6.24
CA ALA A 32 -8.55 -10.23 -6.49
C ALA A 32 -7.74 -9.02 -7.00
N TRP A 33 -8.40 -7.96 -7.46
CA TRP A 33 -7.74 -6.68 -7.74
C TRP A 33 -7.58 -5.89 -6.43
N ALA A 34 -6.83 -6.47 -5.50
CA ALA A 34 -6.73 -6.03 -4.11
C ALA A 34 -5.62 -5.00 -3.86
N ALA A 35 -4.74 -4.77 -4.84
CA ALA A 35 -3.55 -3.94 -4.69
C ALA A 35 -3.59 -2.67 -5.55
N ILE A 36 -2.77 -1.70 -5.15
CA ILE A 36 -2.35 -0.52 -5.92
C ILE A 36 -0.86 -0.30 -5.70
N ASP A 37 -0.20 0.40 -6.63
CA ASP A 37 1.22 0.76 -6.48
C ASP A 37 1.43 2.26 -6.38
N LEU A 38 2.29 2.63 -5.44
CA LEU A 38 2.70 4.01 -5.22
C LEU A 38 4.22 4.10 -5.21
N VAL A 39 4.76 5.19 -5.75
CA VAL A 39 6.19 5.48 -5.75
C VAL A 39 6.45 6.82 -5.04
N PRO A 40 7.53 6.95 -4.26
CA PRO A 40 7.94 8.25 -3.74
C PRO A 40 8.38 9.19 -4.86
N GLU A 41 8.48 10.48 -4.54
CA GLU A 41 9.16 11.44 -5.40
C GLU A 41 10.62 11.03 -5.66
N GLY A 42 11.08 11.20 -6.90
CA GLY A 42 12.46 10.90 -7.29
C GLY A 42 12.59 10.63 -8.79
N GLU A 43 13.82 10.62 -9.29
CA GLU A 43 14.08 10.23 -10.67
C GLU A 43 13.87 8.71 -10.82
N ASN A 44 13.28 8.31 -11.94
CA ASN A 44 12.87 6.94 -12.27
C ASN A 44 14.07 5.98 -12.22
N LEU A 45 14.20 5.17 -11.16
CA LEU A 45 15.45 4.50 -10.78
C LEU A 45 15.45 2.96 -10.95
N GLY A 46 14.66 2.41 -11.88
CA GLY A 46 14.63 0.95 -12.07
C GLY A 46 14.50 0.21 -10.72
N CYS A 47 15.20 -0.91 -10.55
CA CYS A 47 15.23 -1.63 -9.29
C CYS A 47 16.35 -1.08 -8.37
N GLY A 48 15.96 -0.35 -7.32
CA GLY A 48 16.86 0.16 -6.28
C GLY A 48 16.13 0.45 -4.96
N ASP A 49 16.89 0.70 -3.90
CA ASP A 49 16.31 1.11 -2.61
C ASP A 49 16.07 2.63 -2.59
N SER A 50 14.89 3.04 -2.13
CA SER A 50 14.58 4.45 -1.87
C SER A 50 15.02 4.87 -0.47
N GLU A 51 15.32 6.16 -0.28
CA GLU A 51 15.51 6.75 1.04
C GLU A 51 14.19 7.14 1.72
N ALA A 52 13.09 7.19 0.95
CA ALA A 52 11.76 7.49 1.48
C ALA A 52 11.27 6.39 2.44
N TRP A 53 10.38 6.75 3.36
CA TRP A 53 9.83 5.81 4.34
C TRP A 53 8.40 5.42 4.00
N VAL A 54 8.12 4.12 4.00
CA VAL A 54 6.74 3.62 4.14
C VAL A 54 6.38 3.61 5.61
N THR A 55 5.21 4.13 5.94
CA THR A 55 4.70 4.19 7.31
C THR A 55 3.43 3.36 7.49
N ALA A 56 3.19 2.89 8.72
CA ALA A 56 1.98 2.17 9.06
C ALA A 56 0.74 3.04 8.88
N MET A 57 -0.26 2.50 8.20
CA MET A 57 -1.54 3.19 7.95
C MET A 57 -2.50 3.11 9.15
N SER A 58 -2.30 2.12 10.02
CA SER A 58 -3.15 1.82 11.17
C SER A 58 -2.30 1.39 12.36
N ALA A 59 -2.91 1.37 13.55
CA ALA A 59 -2.35 0.63 14.67
C ALA A 59 -2.44 -0.88 14.40
N GLY A 60 -1.54 -1.65 15.02
CA GLY A 60 -1.52 -3.11 14.88
C GLY A 60 -0.24 -3.76 15.35
N VAL A 61 -0.02 -5.00 14.93
CA VAL A 61 1.22 -5.76 15.17
C VAL A 61 1.76 -6.24 13.83
N VAL A 62 3.07 -6.11 13.64
CA VAL A 62 3.75 -6.67 12.46
C VAL A 62 3.80 -8.18 12.58
N VAL A 63 2.96 -8.91 11.84
CA VAL A 63 2.89 -10.38 11.88
C VAL A 63 3.79 -11.06 10.86
N ARG A 64 4.27 -10.31 9.86
CA ARG A 64 5.28 -10.76 8.89
C ARG A 64 6.21 -9.62 8.56
N SER A 65 7.51 -9.92 8.52
CA SER A 65 8.53 -9.05 7.95
C SER A 65 9.62 -9.91 7.32
N GLY A 66 9.69 -9.90 5.99
CA GLY A 66 10.62 -10.74 5.25
C GLY A 66 10.19 -10.96 3.81
N PHE A 67 11.14 -11.34 2.96
CA PHE A 67 10.92 -11.55 1.52
C PHE A 67 10.25 -10.35 0.84
N GLY A 68 10.71 -9.13 1.15
CA GLY A 68 10.18 -7.89 0.58
C GLY A 68 8.83 -7.43 1.13
N ALA A 69 8.23 -8.16 2.07
CA ALA A 69 6.89 -7.85 2.58
C ALA A 69 6.88 -7.59 4.09
N VAL A 70 6.11 -6.58 4.48
CA VAL A 70 5.66 -6.32 5.85
C VAL A 70 4.15 -6.48 5.88
N VAL A 71 3.62 -7.20 6.89
CA VAL A 71 2.17 -7.30 7.11
C VAL A 71 1.83 -6.83 8.50
N VAL A 72 0.89 -5.89 8.59
CA VAL A 72 0.33 -5.39 9.84
C VAL A 72 -1.04 -6.00 10.06
N ASP A 73 -1.17 -6.77 11.14
CA ASP A 73 -2.44 -7.26 11.69
C ASP A 73 -3.06 -6.16 12.55
N MET A 74 -4.30 -5.79 12.23
CA MET A 74 -4.98 -4.63 12.84
C MET A 74 -5.76 -4.97 14.10
N ASP A 75 -6.11 -6.24 14.34
CA ASP A 75 -6.76 -6.64 15.60
C ASP A 75 -5.76 -7.12 16.66
N GLY A 76 -4.52 -7.41 16.23
CA GLY A 76 -3.36 -7.58 17.10
C GLY A 76 -3.32 -8.93 17.81
N ASP A 77 -4.12 -9.89 17.36
CA ASP A 77 -4.12 -11.26 17.90
C ASP A 77 -2.95 -12.11 17.36
N GLY A 78 -2.18 -11.57 16.41
CA GLY A 78 -1.00 -12.19 15.83
C GLY A 78 -1.29 -13.13 14.66
N HIS A 79 -2.53 -13.22 14.20
CA HIS A 79 -2.97 -14.13 13.14
C HIS A 79 -3.49 -13.34 11.92
N ILE A 80 -2.75 -13.35 10.81
CA ILE A 80 -3.18 -12.74 9.54
C ILE A 80 -4.52 -13.28 8.97
N GLY A 81 -4.98 -14.43 9.49
CA GLY A 81 -6.22 -15.10 9.09
C GLY A 81 -7.48 -14.59 9.79
N THR A 82 -7.34 -13.66 10.73
CA THR A 82 -8.43 -13.02 11.48
C THR A 82 -8.39 -11.51 11.26
N GLY A 83 -9.56 -10.88 11.35
CA GLY A 83 -9.69 -9.43 11.26
C GLY A 83 -9.18 -8.86 9.93
N TRP A 84 -8.72 -7.62 10.00
CA TRP A 84 -8.14 -6.89 8.87
C TRP A 84 -6.62 -6.94 8.96
N ALA A 85 -5.95 -7.12 7.82
CA ALA A 85 -4.51 -6.96 7.71
C ALA A 85 -4.14 -6.17 6.45
N ILE A 86 -3.01 -5.46 6.54
CA ILE A 86 -2.46 -4.65 5.44
C ILE A 86 -1.10 -5.22 5.07
N THR A 87 -0.91 -5.52 3.79
CA THR A 87 0.36 -5.94 3.21
C THR A 87 1.03 -4.77 2.51
N TYR A 88 2.27 -4.49 2.89
CA TYR A 88 3.18 -3.55 2.27
C TYR A 88 4.31 -4.36 1.64
N MET A 89 4.39 -4.39 0.32
CA MET A 89 5.34 -5.20 -0.42
C MET A 89 6.29 -4.34 -1.24
N HIS A 90 7.39 -4.97 -1.66
CA HIS A 90 8.56 -4.34 -2.24
C HIS A 90 9.25 -3.39 -1.27
N LEU A 91 9.46 -3.86 -0.04
CA LEU A 91 10.25 -3.16 0.96
C LEU A 91 11.66 -3.74 1.06
N ALA A 92 12.68 -2.88 1.03
CA ALA A 92 14.08 -3.24 1.20
C ALA A 92 14.29 -4.06 2.47
N THR A 93 15.31 -4.91 2.50
CA THR A 93 15.71 -5.62 3.73
C THR A 93 16.36 -4.66 4.72
N ARG A 94 16.98 -3.59 4.23
CA ARG A 94 17.52 -2.50 5.03
C ARG A 94 16.41 -1.80 5.82
N ASP A 95 16.63 -1.65 7.12
CA ASP A 95 15.76 -0.94 8.07
C ASP A 95 14.29 -1.42 8.10
N ARG A 96 13.99 -2.60 7.55
CA ARG A 96 12.66 -3.20 7.59
C ARG A 96 12.29 -3.56 9.01
N ILE A 97 11.14 -3.08 9.46
CA ILE A 97 10.65 -3.31 10.81
C ILE A 97 10.57 -4.80 11.13
N ALA A 98 10.90 -5.21 12.36
CA ALA A 98 10.89 -6.61 12.74
C ALA A 98 9.46 -7.14 12.96
N ALA A 99 9.25 -8.44 12.68
CA ALA A 99 8.03 -9.12 13.08
C ALA A 99 7.89 -9.16 14.62
N GLY A 100 6.65 -9.12 15.11
CA GLY A 100 6.30 -8.98 16.52
C GLY A 100 6.27 -7.53 17.03
N THR A 101 6.66 -6.55 16.21
CA THR A 101 6.68 -5.14 16.62
C THR A 101 5.27 -4.55 16.61
N PRO A 102 4.77 -3.99 17.72
CA PRO A 102 3.55 -3.19 17.70
C PRO A 102 3.80 -1.85 17.00
N VAL A 103 2.82 -1.38 16.24
CA VAL A 103 2.91 -0.14 15.46
C VAL A 103 1.70 0.76 15.69
N GLN A 104 1.91 2.06 15.53
CA GLN A 104 0.91 3.11 15.46
C GLN A 104 0.91 3.75 14.06
N PRO A 105 -0.19 4.40 13.64
CA PRO A 105 -0.21 5.12 12.36
C PRO A 105 0.93 6.14 12.27
N GLY A 106 1.74 6.07 11.22
CA GLY A 106 2.93 6.90 11.01
C GLY A 106 4.25 6.27 11.43
N ASP A 107 4.24 5.13 12.14
CA ASP A 107 5.48 4.40 12.46
C ASP A 107 6.13 3.85 11.19
N ARG A 108 7.46 3.95 11.13
CA ARG A 108 8.27 3.53 9.97
C ARG A 108 8.29 2.01 9.83
N LEU A 109 7.91 1.51 8.65
CA LEU A 109 7.88 0.08 8.33
C LEU A 109 9.10 -0.37 7.51
N GLY A 110 9.66 0.52 6.70
CA GLY A 110 10.81 0.25 5.84
C GLY A 110 10.87 1.19 4.65
N HIS A 111 11.70 0.84 3.67
CA HIS A 111 11.95 1.65 2.48
C HIS A 111 11.39 0.97 1.22
N PRO A 112 10.74 1.71 0.31
CA PRO A 112 10.40 1.18 -1.02
C PRO A 112 11.63 0.62 -1.73
N SER A 113 11.44 -0.49 -2.43
CA SER A 113 12.46 -1.17 -3.24
C SER A 113 11.79 -1.99 -4.34
N CYS A 114 12.52 -2.95 -4.88
CA CYS A 114 12.05 -4.00 -5.79
C CYS A 114 12.18 -5.40 -5.16
N GLU A 115 12.51 -5.49 -3.86
CA GLU A 115 12.73 -6.78 -3.19
C GLU A 115 11.44 -7.59 -3.03
N GLY A 116 11.55 -8.91 -3.11
CA GLY A 116 10.44 -9.83 -2.88
C GLY A 116 9.45 -9.91 -4.05
N GLY A 117 8.91 -11.12 -4.27
CA GLY A 117 8.04 -11.36 -5.42
C GLY A 117 8.69 -11.01 -6.75
N PHE A 118 7.89 -10.53 -7.70
CA PHE A 118 8.35 -10.05 -9.00
C PHE A 118 8.14 -8.55 -9.09
N SER A 119 9.22 -7.78 -9.20
CA SER A 119 9.18 -6.35 -9.47
C SER A 119 10.41 -5.94 -10.27
N ASN A 120 10.19 -5.06 -11.26
CA ASN A 120 11.27 -4.49 -12.07
C ASN A 120 11.64 -3.06 -11.65
N ALA A 121 10.92 -2.48 -10.68
CA ALA A 121 11.07 -1.08 -10.29
C ALA A 121 10.75 -0.81 -8.81
N THR A 122 11.36 0.21 -8.24
CA THR A 122 11.08 0.69 -6.89
C THR A 122 9.63 1.19 -6.76
N HIS A 123 8.86 0.58 -5.87
CA HIS A 123 7.52 1.05 -5.47
C HIS A 123 7.12 0.43 -4.13
N VAL A 124 6.00 0.87 -3.57
CA VAL A 124 5.27 0.10 -2.55
C VAL A 124 4.02 -0.49 -3.19
N HIS A 125 3.90 -1.80 -3.11
CA HIS A 125 2.69 -2.55 -3.46
C HIS A 125 1.82 -2.68 -2.21
N LEU A 126 0.62 -2.11 -2.24
CA LEU A 126 -0.24 -2.01 -1.07
C LEU A 126 -1.53 -2.79 -1.27
N ALA A 127 -1.78 -3.78 -0.41
CA ALA A 127 -2.97 -4.62 -0.46
C ALA A 127 -3.55 -4.88 0.93
N ARG A 128 -4.82 -5.32 0.96
CA ARG A 128 -5.52 -5.64 2.21
C ARG A 128 -6.24 -6.98 2.15
N THR A 129 -6.32 -7.62 3.31
CA THR A 129 -7.04 -8.86 3.52
C THR A 129 -8.03 -8.73 4.67
N PHE A 130 -9.13 -9.48 4.60
CA PHE A 130 -10.05 -9.68 5.72
C PHE A 130 -10.24 -11.18 5.96
N ASN A 131 -10.02 -11.65 7.19
CA ASN A 131 -10.01 -13.05 7.57
C ASN A 131 -9.19 -13.93 6.59
N GLY A 132 -7.97 -13.49 6.26
CA GLY A 132 -7.07 -14.18 5.34
C GLY A 132 -7.47 -14.18 3.86
N ARG A 133 -8.52 -13.45 3.47
CA ARG A 133 -8.96 -13.33 2.07
C ARG A 133 -8.66 -11.95 1.51
N TRP A 134 -8.14 -11.90 0.29
CA TRP A 134 -7.95 -10.66 -0.45
C TRP A 134 -9.26 -9.90 -0.64
N VAL A 135 -9.23 -8.59 -0.40
CA VAL A 135 -10.37 -7.70 -0.58
C VAL A 135 -10.06 -6.73 -1.71
N SER A 136 -10.90 -6.72 -2.75
CA SER A 136 -10.72 -5.83 -3.91
C SER A 136 -10.53 -4.37 -3.48
N ALA A 137 -9.63 -3.67 -4.15
CA ALA A 137 -9.37 -2.25 -3.93
C ALA A 137 -10.52 -1.38 -4.47
N ASP A 138 -11.16 -1.82 -5.55
CA ASP A 138 -12.24 -1.16 -6.28
C ASP A 138 -13.62 -1.83 -6.10
N GLY A 139 -13.77 -2.65 -5.05
CA GLY A 139 -14.99 -3.40 -4.78
C GLY A 139 -16.03 -2.64 -3.94
N ALA A 140 -17.11 -3.33 -3.57
CA ALA A 140 -18.18 -2.78 -2.74
C ALA A 140 -17.71 -2.33 -1.34
N ILE A 141 -16.70 -3.00 -0.79
CA ILE A 141 -16.03 -2.55 0.43
C ILE A 141 -14.97 -1.56 -0.03
N LEU A 142 -15.12 -0.27 0.25
CA LEU A 142 -14.19 0.75 -0.23
C LEU A 142 -12.79 0.57 0.35
N PHE A 143 -11.75 0.72 -0.46
CA PHE A 143 -10.39 0.94 0.02
C PHE A 143 -10.17 2.43 0.18
N ASN A 144 -10.23 2.91 1.42
CA ASN A 144 -10.12 4.31 1.80
C ASN A 144 -8.88 4.55 2.67
N MET A 145 -8.00 5.45 2.25
CA MET A 145 -6.77 5.82 2.92
C MET A 145 -6.77 7.33 3.18
N GLY A 146 -7.11 7.76 4.39
CA GLY A 146 -7.15 9.19 4.72
C GLY A 146 -8.10 10.00 3.84
N GLY A 147 -9.21 9.41 3.41
CA GLY A 147 -10.18 10.03 2.50
C GLY A 147 -9.92 9.77 1.01
N TRP A 148 -8.75 9.25 0.64
CA TRP A 148 -8.47 8.80 -0.72
C TRP A 148 -9.06 7.41 -0.97
N VAL A 149 -10.07 7.35 -1.82
CA VAL A 149 -10.76 6.12 -2.18
C VAL A 149 -10.26 5.61 -3.52
N VAL A 150 -9.86 4.34 -3.57
CA VAL A 150 -9.46 3.67 -4.80
C VAL A 150 -10.67 3.40 -5.68
N GLN A 151 -10.55 3.70 -6.98
CA GLN A 151 -11.53 3.33 -8.01
C GLN A 151 -10.81 2.75 -9.23
N GLY A 152 -11.22 1.57 -9.67
CA GLY A 152 -10.73 0.98 -10.93
C GLY A 152 -11.44 1.56 -12.16
N SER A 153 -10.80 1.45 -13.33
CA SER A 153 -11.42 1.79 -14.63
C SER A 153 -12.11 0.59 -15.30
N GLY A 154 -12.01 -0.61 -14.71
CA GLY A 154 -12.43 -1.87 -15.32
C GLY A 154 -11.33 -2.58 -16.12
N ILE A 155 -10.13 -2.00 -16.17
CA ILE A 155 -8.93 -2.59 -16.77
C ILE A 155 -7.90 -2.77 -15.64
N GLU A 156 -7.24 -3.91 -15.60
CA GLU A 156 -6.20 -4.19 -14.60
C GLU A 156 -5.07 -3.15 -14.68
N TYR A 157 -4.54 -2.72 -13.53
CA TYR A 157 -3.51 -1.66 -13.40
C TYR A 157 -3.98 -0.24 -13.76
N GLU A 158 -5.21 -0.07 -14.24
CA GLU A 158 -5.79 1.24 -14.50
C GLU A 158 -6.80 1.63 -13.41
N GLY A 159 -6.70 2.87 -12.95
CA GLY A 159 -7.58 3.37 -11.91
C GLY A 159 -7.18 4.76 -11.42
N ARG A 160 -7.77 5.15 -10.30
CA ARG A 160 -7.58 6.46 -9.70
C ARG A 160 -7.80 6.43 -8.20
N LEU A 161 -7.24 7.42 -7.52
CA LEU A 161 -7.59 7.80 -6.17
C LEU A 161 -8.50 9.03 -6.20
N VAL A 162 -9.57 9.01 -5.40
CA VAL A 162 -10.55 10.09 -5.33
C VAL A 162 -10.70 10.57 -3.90
N ARG A 163 -10.59 11.89 -3.67
CA ARG A 163 -10.81 12.54 -2.37
C ARG A 163 -11.64 13.81 -2.58
N GLY A 164 -12.93 13.73 -2.29
CA GLY A 164 -13.88 14.79 -2.65
C GLY A 164 -13.91 14.99 -4.16
N ASP A 165 -13.68 16.22 -4.62
CA ASP A 165 -13.61 16.57 -6.05
C ASP A 165 -12.21 16.36 -6.66
N ILE A 166 -11.22 15.95 -5.85
CA ILE A 166 -9.85 15.72 -6.33
C ILE A 166 -9.74 14.29 -6.85
N ILE A 167 -9.25 14.17 -8.09
CA ILE A 167 -9.00 12.90 -8.77
C ILE A 167 -7.51 12.82 -9.11
N LYS A 168 -6.90 11.66 -8.83
CA LYS A 168 -5.52 11.34 -9.19
C LYS A 168 -5.50 10.04 -9.97
N GLU A 169 -5.18 10.10 -11.25
CA GLU A 169 -5.22 8.95 -12.16
C GLU A 169 -3.89 8.19 -12.14
N ALA A 170 -3.96 6.86 -12.22
CA ALA A 170 -2.76 6.04 -12.27
C ALA A 170 -1.97 6.34 -13.55
N CYS A 171 -0.69 6.62 -13.40
CA CYS A 171 0.21 6.91 -14.50
C CYS A 171 1.64 6.54 -14.12
N GLN A 172 2.37 5.91 -15.04
CA GLN A 172 3.80 5.69 -14.87
C GLN A 172 4.59 6.99 -15.14
N CYS A 173 4.33 8.03 -14.35
CA CYS A 173 4.91 9.36 -14.45
C CYS A 173 4.99 10.06 -13.07
N TRP A 174 5.67 11.21 -13.00
CA TRP A 174 5.73 12.08 -11.82
C TRP A 174 5.07 13.42 -12.15
N ASP A 175 3.75 13.43 -12.25
CA ASP A 175 2.98 14.60 -12.69
C ASP A 175 1.87 14.96 -11.71
N GLU A 176 1.33 16.17 -11.84
CA GLU A 176 0.20 16.60 -11.01
C GLU A 176 -1.02 15.67 -11.11
N ILE A 177 -1.17 14.95 -12.22
CA ILE A 177 -2.28 14.03 -12.46
C ILE A 177 -2.28 12.84 -11.49
N ASN A 178 -1.13 12.46 -10.92
CA ASN A 178 -1.00 11.29 -10.06
C ASN A 178 -0.31 11.59 -8.72
N ALA A 179 0.15 12.82 -8.50
CA ALA A 179 0.75 13.29 -7.26
C ALA A 179 -0.24 13.40 -6.09
N ILE A 180 0.09 12.78 -4.95
CA ILE A 180 -0.67 12.77 -3.71
C ILE A 180 0.24 13.23 -2.57
N THR A 181 -0.04 14.42 -2.04
CA THR A 181 0.64 14.94 -0.84
C THR A 181 -0.11 14.51 0.41
N ALA A 182 0.62 13.97 1.39
CA ALA A 182 0.05 13.64 2.70
C ALA A 182 -0.25 14.91 3.50
N ASP A 183 -1.45 14.97 4.08
CA ASP A 183 -1.88 16.06 4.96
C ASP A 183 -1.16 16.04 6.33
#